data_AF-A0A9E7J8F3-F1
#
_entry.id   AF-A0A9E7J8F3-F1
#
_cell.length_a   1.000
_cell.length_b   1.000
_cell.length_c   1.000
_cell.angle_alpha   90.00
_cell.angle_beta   90.00
_cell.angle_gamma   90.00
#
_symmetry.space_group_name_H-M   'P 1'
#
loop_
_entity.id
_entity.type
_entity.pdbx_description
1 polymer ?
#
loop_
_entity_poly.entity_id
_entity_poly.type
_entity_poly.pdbx_seq_one_letter_code
_entity_poly.pdbx_strand_id
1 'polypeptide(L)'
;MRFDMKTGAASQKRVSVSAVDFPRINESYTGRKQWYVYCTMLDGIAKVKGIIKFDLHAEPELGKEKFEVGGNVKGIFDLGPGRYGSEAVFVPRKPRFLVRRG
;
A
#
# COMPACT_ATOMS: atom_id res chain seq x y z
N MET A 1 -5.40 -6.50 -9.51
CA MET A 1 -5.86 -7.27 -10.69
C MET A 1 -5.49 -8.73 -10.50
N ARG A 2 -6.22 -9.64 -11.15
CA ARG A 2 -5.90 -11.06 -11.21
C ARG A 2 -6.06 -11.53 -12.65
N PHE A 3 -5.10 -12.31 -13.12
CA PHE A 3 -5.07 -12.87 -14.47
C PHE A 3 -5.14 -14.39 -14.38
N ASP A 4 -6.00 -15.00 -15.18
CA ASP A 4 -6.04 -16.45 -15.38
C ASP A 4 -5.36 -16.77 -16.72
N MET A 5 -4.18 -17.38 -16.64
CA MET A 5 -3.36 -17.67 -17.82
C MET A 5 -3.89 -18.86 -18.65
N LYS A 6 -4.82 -19.66 -18.12
CA LYS A 6 -5.43 -20.78 -18.87
C LYS A 6 -6.59 -20.32 -19.73
N THR A 7 -7.41 -19.40 -19.21
CA THR A 7 -8.62 -18.92 -19.88
C THR A 7 -8.43 -17.57 -20.56
N GLY A 8 -7.38 -16.82 -20.21
CA GLY A 8 -7.16 -15.44 -20.64
C GLY A 8 -8.04 -14.42 -19.90
N ALA A 9 -8.84 -14.85 -18.93
CA ALA A 9 -9.71 -13.95 -18.17
C ALA A 9 -8.91 -13.04 -17.22
N ALA A 10 -9.38 -11.81 -17.05
CA ALA A 10 -8.83 -10.85 -16.10
C ALA A 10 -9.94 -10.30 -15.20
N SER A 11 -9.62 -10.07 -13.93
CA SER A 11 -10.52 -9.42 -12.97
C SER A 11 -9.80 -8.36 -12.16
N GLN A 12 -10.58 -7.40 -11.66
CA GLN A 12 -10.07 -6.32 -10.82
C GLN A 12 -10.96 -6.14 -9.59
N LYS A 13 -10.33 -5.76 -8.48
CA LYS A 13 -10.96 -5.44 -7.22
C LYS A 13 -10.36 -4.14 -6.71
N ARG A 14 -11.21 -3.20 -6.31
CA ARG A 14 -10.79 -1.93 -5.73
C ARG A 14 -10.21 -2.19 -4.33
N VAL A 15 -9.05 -1.62 -4.03
CA VAL A 15 -8.34 -1.76 -2.74
C VAL A 15 -8.37 -0.47 -1.93
N SER A 16 -8.52 0.69 -2.57
CA SER A 16 -8.52 2.00 -1.91
C SER A 16 -9.76 2.80 -2.28
N VAL A 17 -10.30 3.55 -1.32
CA VAL A 17 -11.45 4.43 -1.50
C VAL A 17 -11.09 5.78 -2.12
N SER A 18 -9.84 6.22 -2.03
CA SER A 18 -9.37 7.46 -2.66
C SER A 18 -8.03 7.25 -3.39
N ALA A 19 -7.60 8.28 -4.12
CA ALA A 19 -6.36 8.28 -4.86
C ALA A 19 -5.17 8.08 -3.93
N VAL A 20 -4.34 7.09 -4.27
CA VAL A 20 -3.06 6.80 -3.62
C VAL A 20 -2.03 6.55 -4.70
N ASP A 21 -0.78 6.89 -4.43
CA ASP A 21 0.33 6.72 -5.36
C ASP A 21 1.59 6.25 -4.62
N PHE A 22 2.68 6.09 -5.37
CA PHE A 22 4.00 5.68 -4.88
C PHE A 22 3.95 4.45 -3.96
N PRO A 23 3.45 3.29 -4.44
CA PRO A 23 3.30 2.11 -3.62
C PRO A 23 4.67 1.53 -3.24
N ARG A 24 4.91 1.36 -1.94
CA ARG A 24 6.08 0.69 -1.37
C ARG A 24 5.68 -0.59 -0.65
N ILE A 25 6.50 -1.60 -0.86
CA ILE A 25 6.42 -2.87 -0.12
C ILE A 25 7.76 -3.15 0.54
N ASN A 26 7.80 -4.17 1.39
CA ASN A 26 9.08 -4.76 1.77
C ASN A 26 9.72 -5.42 0.55
N GLU A 27 10.83 -4.87 0.07
CA GLU A 27 11.54 -5.32 -1.13
C GLU A 27 12.04 -6.77 -1.06
N SER A 28 12.14 -7.36 0.15
CA SER A 28 12.40 -8.79 0.32
C SER A 28 11.31 -9.69 -0.29
N TYR A 29 10.11 -9.13 -0.55
CA TYR A 29 8.95 -9.78 -1.13
C TYR A 29 8.64 -9.32 -2.56
N THR A 30 9.52 -8.57 -3.22
CA THR A 30 9.34 -8.21 -4.64
C THR A 30 9.14 -9.46 -5.49
N GLY A 31 8.09 -9.45 -6.32
CA GLY A 31 7.68 -10.59 -7.15
C GLY A 31 7.05 -11.76 -6.39
N ARG A 32 6.81 -11.62 -5.08
CA ARG A 32 6.20 -12.66 -4.22
C ARG A 32 4.89 -12.15 -3.61
N LYS A 33 4.11 -13.08 -3.06
CA LYS A 33 2.93 -12.74 -2.25
C LYS A 33 3.35 -11.85 -1.07
N GLN A 34 2.73 -10.69 -0.96
CA GLN A 34 2.98 -9.70 0.09
C GLN A 34 1.66 -9.33 0.77
N TRP A 35 1.73 -9.04 2.07
CA TRP A 35 0.57 -8.66 2.87
C TRP A 35 0.35 -7.16 2.98
N TYR A 36 1.43 -6.38 3.05
CA TYR A 36 1.33 -4.96 3.32
C TYR A 36 1.96 -4.12 2.22
N VAL A 37 1.20 -3.10 1.81
CA VAL A 37 1.69 -2.01 0.95
C VAL A 37 1.49 -0.69 1.67
N TYR A 38 2.45 0.21 1.50
CA TYR A 38 2.42 1.58 1.96
C TYR A 38 2.26 2.48 0.75
N CYS A 39 1.29 3.38 0.76
CA CYS A 39 1.09 4.32 -0.35
C CYS A 39 1.04 5.75 0.20
N THR A 40 1.31 6.72 -0.66
CA THR A 40 1.12 8.13 -0.32
C THR A 40 -0.32 8.56 -0.53
N MET A 41 -0.88 9.30 0.42
CA MET A 41 -2.18 9.95 0.29
C MET A 41 -2.01 11.26 -0.48
N LEU A 42 -2.75 11.44 -1.57
CA LEU A 42 -2.68 12.63 -2.40
C LEU A 42 -3.82 13.61 -2.08
N ASP A 43 -3.49 14.90 -2.14
CA ASP A 43 -4.44 16.02 -2.15
C ASP A 43 -4.38 16.72 -3.51
N GLY A 44 -5.36 16.42 -4.37
CA GLY A 44 -5.27 16.79 -5.78
C GLY A 44 -4.14 16.02 -6.49
N ILE A 45 -3.49 16.65 -7.46
CA ILE A 45 -2.61 15.95 -8.42
C ILE A 45 -1.17 15.74 -7.89
N ALA A 46 -0.67 16.63 -7.02
CA ALA A 46 0.78 16.69 -6.74
C ALA A 46 1.18 16.74 -5.26
N LYS A 47 0.22 16.85 -4.33
CA LYS A 47 0.53 17.09 -2.92
C LYS A 47 0.37 15.81 -2.10
N VAL A 48 1.49 15.22 -1.68
CA VAL A 48 1.48 14.09 -0.73
C VAL A 48 1.24 14.63 0.68
N LYS A 49 0.11 14.30 1.30
CA LYS A 49 -0.25 14.74 2.67
C LYS A 49 0.03 13.71 3.76
N GLY A 50 0.37 12.48 3.38
CA GLY A 50 0.58 11.42 4.35
C GLY A 50 0.82 10.06 3.71
N ILE A 51 0.90 9.06 4.56
CA ILE A 51 1.20 7.68 4.20
C ILE A 51 0.10 6.79 4.79
N ILE A 52 -0.39 5.86 4.00
CA ILE A 52 -1.39 4.87 4.41
C ILE A 52 -0.82 3.47 4.27
N LYS A 53 -1.09 2.61 5.25
CA LYS A 53 -0.72 1.19 5.25
C LYS A 53 -1.96 0.35 4.96
N PHE A 54 -1.93 -0.42 3.88
CA PHE A 54 -2.98 -1.38 3.54
C PHE A 54 -2.54 -2.81 3.83
N ASP A 55 -3.51 -3.65 4.21
CA ASP A 55 -3.44 -5.11 4.22
C ASP A 55 -4.13 -5.65 2.96
N LEU A 56 -3.36 -6.27 2.05
CA LEU A 56 -3.88 -6.79 0.78
C LEU A 56 -4.72 -8.06 0.91
N HIS A 57 -4.75 -8.68 2.09
CA HIS A 57 -5.52 -9.88 2.35
C HIS A 57 -6.82 -9.65 3.09
N ALA A 58 -6.99 -8.46 3.70
CA ALA A 58 -8.24 -8.07 4.29
C ALA A 58 -9.24 -7.60 3.22
N GLU A 59 -10.52 -7.81 3.50
CA GLU A 59 -11.59 -7.27 2.67
C GLU A 59 -11.64 -5.74 2.79
N PRO A 60 -11.61 -4.99 1.67
CA PRO A 60 -11.81 -3.55 1.68
C PRO A 60 -13.21 -3.21 2.15
N GLU A 61 -13.32 -2.25 3.07
CA GLU A 61 -14.60 -1.69 3.47
C GLU A 61 -15.11 -0.79 2.33
N LEU A 62 -16.24 -1.19 1.73
CA LEU A 62 -16.90 -0.45 0.68
C LEU A 62 -17.77 0.67 1.27
N GLY A 63 -18.02 1.72 0.48
CA GLY A 63 -18.94 2.80 0.87
C GLY A 63 -18.33 3.91 1.73
N LYS A 64 -17.03 3.86 2.05
CA LYS A 64 -16.34 4.99 2.70
C LYS A 64 -15.94 6.05 1.68
N GLU A 65 -16.13 7.31 2.03
CA GLU A 65 -15.71 8.46 1.23
C GLU A 65 -14.27 8.92 1.57
N LYS A 66 -13.81 8.61 2.78
CA LYS A 66 -12.52 9.07 3.33
C LYS A 66 -11.72 7.90 3.88
N PHE A 67 -10.41 8.11 4.03
CA PHE A 67 -9.54 7.15 4.67
C PHE A 67 -9.82 7.09 6.17
N GLU A 68 -10.07 5.89 6.66
CA GLU A 68 -10.25 5.59 8.08
C GLU A 68 -9.58 4.25 8.37
N VAL A 69 -9.03 4.10 9.58
CA VAL A 69 -8.49 2.81 10.01
C VAL A 69 -9.65 1.84 10.21
N GLY A 70 -9.60 0.68 9.55
CA GLY A 70 -10.71 -0.28 9.44
C GLY A 70 -10.52 -1.19 8.23
N GLY A 71 -11.11 -2.38 8.26
CA GLY A 71 -10.98 -3.38 7.19
C GLY A 71 -9.53 -3.61 6.75
N ASN A 72 -9.25 -3.23 5.49
CA ASN A 72 -7.94 -3.34 4.87
C ASN A 72 -7.00 -2.16 5.13
N VAL A 73 -7.45 -1.06 5.75
CA VAL A 73 -6.60 0.05 6.17
C VAL A 73 -6.09 -0.21 7.58
N LYS A 74 -4.77 -0.43 7.74
CA LYS A 74 -4.14 -0.77 9.01
C LYS A 74 -3.46 0.40 9.72
N GLY A 75 -3.31 1.53 9.04
CA GLY A 75 -2.74 2.71 9.65
C GLY A 75 -2.70 3.88 8.67
N ILE A 76 -2.85 5.07 9.22
CA ILE A 76 -2.79 6.34 8.50
C ILE A 76 -1.80 7.22 9.26
N PHE A 77 -0.85 7.79 8.54
CA PHE A 77 0.09 8.77 9.04
C PHE A 77 -0.11 10.07 8.26
N ASP A 78 -0.75 11.04 8.91
CA ASP A 78 -0.94 12.38 8.37
C ASP A 78 0.31 13.24 8.66
N LEU A 79 0.80 13.98 7.69
CA LEU A 79 1.98 14.86 7.87
C LEU A 79 1.64 16.12 8.69
N GLY A 80 0.36 16.50 8.71
CA GLY A 80 -0.17 17.70 9.33
C GLY A 80 -0.41 18.84 8.33
N PRO A 81 -1.11 19.91 8.77
CA PRO A 81 -1.45 21.05 7.92
C PRO A 81 -0.22 21.72 7.31
N GLY A 82 -0.29 22.02 6.01
CA GLY A 82 0.76 22.73 5.27
C GLY A 82 2.04 21.93 5.05
N ARG A 83 2.06 20.65 5.42
CA ARG A 83 3.22 19.76 5.25
C ARG A 83 2.97 18.79 4.12
N TYR A 84 3.99 18.64 3.27
CA TYR A 84 3.94 17.78 2.11
C TYR A 84 5.19 16.93 2.04
N GLY A 85 5.01 15.69 1.57
CA GLY A 85 6.07 14.72 1.39
C GLY A 85 6.30 14.37 -0.07
N SER A 86 6.93 13.22 -0.27
CA SER A 86 7.11 12.56 -1.56
C SER A 86 6.91 11.06 -1.37
N GLU A 87 7.46 10.24 -2.25
CA GLU A 87 7.54 8.79 -2.10
C GLU A 87 8.17 8.40 -0.76
N ALA A 88 7.47 7.54 -0.01
CA ALA A 88 8.01 6.94 1.20
C ALA A 88 9.07 5.87 0.84
N VAL A 89 9.93 5.51 1.79
CA VAL A 89 10.86 4.38 1.63
C VAL A 89 10.63 3.40 2.76
N PHE A 90 10.40 2.13 2.41
CA PHE A 90 10.28 1.06 3.41
C PHE A 90 11.66 0.46 3.70
N VAL A 91 12.08 0.49 4.96
CA VAL A 91 13.34 -0.12 5.42
C VAL A 91 13.01 -1.24 6.42
N PRO A 92 13.31 -2.51 6.11
CA PRO A 92 13.10 -3.60 7.05
C PRO A 92 14.10 -3.50 8.21
N ARG A 93 13.63 -3.64 9.45
CA ARG A 93 14.49 -3.67 10.65
C ARG A 93 15.57 -4.76 10.57
N LYS A 94 15.27 -5.89 9.94
CA LYS A 94 16.22 -6.98 9.68
C LYS A 94 16.24 -7.27 8.18
N PRO A 95 17.32 -6.95 7.45
CA PRO A 95 17.46 -7.31 6.05
C PRO A 95 17.51 -8.83 5.88
N ARG A 96 16.79 -9.37 4.89
CA ARG A 96 16.77 -10.82 4.63
C ARG A 96 18.11 -11.33 4.05
N PHE A 97 18.98 -10.44 3.58
CA PHE A 97 20.29 -10.77 3.03
C PHE A 97 21.36 -11.13 4.10
N LEU A 98 21.04 -11.05 5.40
CA LEU A 98 22.02 -11.20 6.48
C LEU A 98 22.00 -12.55 7.24
N VAL A 99 21.25 -13.56 6.76
CA VAL A 99 21.22 -14.91 7.38
C VAL A 99 21.03 -15.92 6.23
N ARG A 100 21.97 -16.82 5.86
CA ARG A 100 22.71 -17.80 6.67
C ARG A 100 23.99 -18.23 5.91
N ARG A 101 25.18 -17.91 6.42
CA ARG A 101 26.38 -18.75 6.24
C ARG A 101 26.54 -19.49 7.56
N GLY A 102 26.20 -20.77 7.57
CA GLY A 102 26.28 -21.67 8.71
C GLY A 102 25.96 -23.06 8.22
#